data_AF-A0ABD5PNN9-F1
#
_entry.id   AF-A0ABD5PNN9-F1
#
_cell.length_a   1.000
_cell.length_b   1.000
_cell.length_c   1.000
_cell.angle_alpha   90.00
_cell.angle_beta   90.00
_cell.angle_gamma   90.00
#
_symmetry.space_group_name_H-M   'P 1'
#
loop_
_entity.id
_entity.type
_entity.pdbx_description
1 polymer ?
#
loop_
_entity_poly.entity_id
_entity_poly.type
_entity_poly.pdbx_seq_one_letter_code
_entity_poly.pdbx_strand_id
1 'polypeptide(L)'
;MTVENTDEIIVSAATALTETMQTIDKSGAGLVAVVDDDGRFRGIATDGDIRRGILDGIDIDAPVREVINEDPLVLRTSDGAEALSDQLSAEDVQRRTSVHEVLMIPVLDENDRIVELEYVNREGRVLTNRTAADPTRNVQTVLVIGGAGYIGSVLSRRLLEAGYEVRVLDSLLYGRHGIEALLDHDRFTLIEGDMRTIDTVVEGIRGADAVVHLGALVGDPASSIDSQKTLEMNYHAVTLAASICKYHQVNRFIFASTCSVYGRDENDDLLTEASALNPVSLYAKTKIESEQALLEMADANFSPTILRMATIYGLSPRMRFDLVVNILTAKAHETGDVPVFGGNQFRPNVHVADAAGAFIDCLEAPINDVSSEVFNVGSTEQNYRIAEVGEMIAECFPEASIEWHPENEDERSYRVDFSKIESTLDYDVERTIPDGCREIKEALEESRFSDYTDPRYSNYKTLESDRHPFPST
;
A
#
# COMPACT_ATOMS: atom_id res chain seq x y z
N MET A 1 1.88 -17.93 14.24
CA MET A 1 1.06 -19.14 14.14
C MET A 1 1.57 -20.15 15.16
N THR A 2 0.83 -20.52 16.23
CA THR A 2 1.00 -21.88 16.76
C THR A 2 0.69 -22.71 15.53
N VAL A 3 1.70 -23.38 14.98
CA VAL A 3 1.48 -24.20 13.81
C VAL A 3 0.56 -25.31 14.31
N GLU A 4 -0.76 -25.12 14.14
CA GLU A 4 -1.79 -26.03 14.63
C GLU A 4 -1.62 -27.43 14.04
N ASN A 5 -0.77 -27.54 13.01
CA ASN A 5 -0.36 -28.76 12.36
C ASN A 5 1.14 -28.72 12.03
N THR A 6 2.01 -29.03 13.01
CA THR A 6 3.48 -29.07 12.86
C THR A 6 3.93 -29.89 11.65
N ASP A 7 3.11 -30.83 11.20
CA ASP A 7 3.35 -31.65 10.01
C ASP A 7 3.46 -30.84 8.71
N GLU A 8 2.91 -29.62 8.63
CA GLU A 8 2.92 -28.81 7.40
C GLU A 8 4.27 -28.14 7.12
N ILE A 9 5.17 -28.10 8.11
CA ILE A 9 6.52 -27.53 7.96
C ILE A 9 7.63 -28.58 8.16
N ILE A 10 7.25 -29.84 8.36
CA ILE A 10 8.19 -30.95 8.56
C ILE A 10 8.41 -31.67 7.22
N VAL A 11 9.67 -31.81 6.82
CA VAL A 11 10.06 -32.56 5.62
C VAL A 11 11.09 -33.63 5.96
N SER A 12 11.10 -34.71 5.19
CA SER A 12 12.15 -35.71 5.29
C SER A 12 13.48 -35.14 4.78
N ALA A 13 14.58 -35.55 5.40
CA ALA A 13 15.94 -35.29 4.94
C ALA A 13 16.19 -35.70 3.47
N ALA A 14 15.37 -36.61 2.93
CA ALA A 14 15.44 -37.07 1.55
C ALA A 14 14.56 -36.26 0.57
N THR A 15 13.69 -35.37 1.06
CA THR A 15 12.82 -34.52 0.23
C THR A 15 13.66 -33.64 -0.69
N ALA A 16 13.25 -33.53 -1.97
CA ALA A 16 13.96 -32.72 -2.96
C ALA A 16 13.93 -31.23 -2.59
N LEU A 17 14.94 -30.46 -3.02
CA LEU A 17 14.96 -29.00 -2.79
C LEU A 17 13.73 -28.32 -3.40
N THR A 18 13.30 -28.72 -4.60
CA THR A 18 12.07 -28.23 -5.25
C THR A 18 10.82 -28.39 -4.39
N GLU A 19 10.60 -29.61 -3.89
CA GLU A 19 9.45 -29.94 -3.04
C GLU A 19 9.55 -29.24 -1.68
N THR A 20 10.77 -29.11 -1.16
CA THR A 20 11.02 -28.36 0.08
C THR A 20 10.66 -26.89 -0.06
N MET A 21 11.07 -26.25 -1.17
CA MET A 21 10.69 -24.86 -1.46
C MET A 21 9.17 -24.69 -1.55
N GLN A 22 8.47 -25.62 -2.21
CA GLN A 22 7.01 -25.61 -2.28
C GLN A 22 6.37 -25.71 -0.88
N THR A 23 6.97 -26.50 0.02
CA THR A 23 6.52 -26.59 1.42
C THR A 23 6.78 -25.29 2.18
N ILE A 24 7.95 -24.65 1.99
CA ILE A 24 8.24 -23.33 2.59
C ILE A 24 7.21 -22.29 2.12
N ASP A 25 6.98 -22.21 0.80
CA ASP A 25 6.01 -21.29 0.19
C ASP A 25 4.59 -21.54 0.70
N LYS A 26 4.17 -22.82 0.72
CA LYS A 26 2.83 -23.22 1.14
C LYS A 26 2.58 -22.99 2.63
N SER A 27 3.57 -23.27 3.47
CA SER A 27 3.46 -23.10 4.92
C SER A 27 3.55 -21.64 5.35
N GLY A 28 4.24 -20.80 4.57
CA GLY A 28 4.43 -19.38 4.88
C GLY A 28 5.34 -19.12 6.09
N ALA A 29 5.98 -20.16 6.63
CA ALA A 29 6.83 -20.09 7.80
C ALA A 29 8.22 -19.50 7.51
N GLY A 30 8.62 -19.43 6.23
CA GLY A 30 9.96 -18.99 5.79
C GLY A 30 11.07 -19.99 6.13
N LEU A 31 10.72 -21.15 6.70
CA LEU A 31 11.60 -22.26 7.01
C LEU A 31 10.83 -23.58 7.02
N VAL A 32 11.55 -24.69 6.93
CA VAL A 32 11.07 -26.04 7.26
C VAL A 32 11.97 -26.68 8.31
N ALA A 33 11.40 -27.58 9.10
CA ALA A 33 12.15 -28.48 9.95
C ALA A 33 12.40 -29.81 9.22
N VAL A 34 13.65 -30.28 9.27
CA VAL A 34 14.07 -31.48 8.55
C VAL A 34 14.26 -32.62 9.54
N VAL A 35 13.63 -33.77 9.24
CA VAL A 35 13.69 -34.98 10.07
C VAL A 35 14.30 -36.16 9.32
N ASP A 36 14.88 -37.11 10.04
CA ASP A 36 15.29 -38.39 9.47
C ASP A 36 14.14 -39.40 9.32
N ASP A 37 14.46 -40.60 8.82
CA ASP A 37 13.49 -41.68 8.61
C ASP A 37 12.82 -42.18 9.91
N ASP A 38 13.43 -41.93 11.07
CA ASP A 38 12.88 -42.27 12.40
C ASP A 38 12.04 -41.13 13.00
N GLY A 39 11.89 -40.02 12.26
CA GLY A 39 11.18 -38.81 12.65
C GLY A 39 11.95 -37.92 13.62
N ARG A 40 13.27 -38.06 13.72
CA ARG A 40 14.11 -37.24 14.60
C ARG A 40 14.58 -35.99 13.89
N PHE A 41 14.56 -34.87 14.59
CA PHE A 41 15.01 -33.58 14.10
C PHE A 41 16.51 -33.60 13.72
N ARG A 42 16.82 -33.08 12.54
CA ARG A 42 18.18 -32.99 11.98
C ARG A 42 18.65 -31.57 11.70
N GLY A 43 17.73 -30.62 11.57
CA GLY A 43 18.05 -29.24 11.31
C GLY A 43 16.88 -28.48 10.71
N ILE A 44 17.14 -27.25 10.28
CA ILE A 44 16.18 -26.44 9.52
C ILE A 44 16.75 -26.09 8.15
N ALA A 45 15.88 -25.81 7.19
CA ALA A 45 16.25 -25.19 5.92
C ALA A 45 15.37 -23.97 5.66
N THR A 46 15.98 -22.87 5.20
CA THR A 46 15.29 -21.67 4.74
C THR A 46 15.42 -21.52 3.23
N ASP A 47 14.64 -20.63 2.62
CA ASP A 47 14.83 -20.24 1.21
C ASP A 47 16.25 -19.74 0.93
N GLY A 48 16.87 -19.08 1.92
CA GLY A 48 18.24 -18.60 1.82
C GLY A 48 19.26 -19.73 1.74
N ASP A 49 19.06 -20.80 2.51
CA ASP A 49 19.96 -21.96 2.54
C ASP A 49 19.84 -22.78 1.25
N ILE A 50 18.61 -23.04 0.81
CA ILE A 50 18.33 -23.75 -0.44
C ILE A 50 18.90 -22.97 -1.63
N ARG A 51 18.63 -21.66 -1.71
CA ARG A 51 19.16 -20.80 -2.76
C ARG A 51 20.69 -20.80 -2.79
N ARG A 52 21.35 -20.73 -1.62
CA ARG A 52 22.81 -20.76 -1.51
C ARG A 52 23.36 -22.10 -2.02
N GLY A 53 22.75 -23.22 -1.62
CA GLY A 53 23.13 -24.54 -2.10
C GLY A 53 23.04 -24.68 -3.63
N ILE A 54 21.94 -24.20 -4.22
CA ILE A 54 21.75 -24.21 -5.69
C ILE A 54 22.82 -23.35 -6.37
N LEU A 55 23.12 -22.16 -5.83
CA LEU A 55 24.18 -21.28 -6.35
C LEU A 55 25.58 -21.90 -6.22
N ASP A 56 25.80 -22.73 -5.20
CA ASP A 56 27.03 -23.50 -4.98
C ASP A 56 27.09 -24.80 -5.81
N GLY A 57 26.10 -25.05 -6.67
CA GLY A 57 26.08 -26.14 -7.65
C GLY A 57 25.35 -27.41 -7.21
N ILE A 58 24.58 -27.37 -6.11
CA ILE A 58 23.69 -28.47 -5.72
C ILE A 58 22.50 -28.52 -6.68
N ASP A 59 22.17 -29.71 -7.17
CA ASP A 59 21.05 -29.92 -8.09
C ASP A 59 19.71 -29.65 -7.38
N ILE A 60 18.73 -29.10 -8.10
CA ILE A 60 17.42 -28.76 -7.50
C ILE A 60 16.61 -30.00 -7.09
N ASP A 61 16.95 -31.17 -7.64
CA ASP A 61 16.38 -32.46 -7.26
C ASP A 61 17.19 -33.16 -6.16
N ALA A 62 18.29 -32.54 -5.68
CA ALA A 62 19.07 -33.05 -4.56
C ALA A 62 18.25 -33.04 -3.26
N PRO A 63 18.59 -33.91 -2.29
CA PRO A 63 17.88 -33.96 -1.02
C PRO A 63 18.22 -32.77 -0.12
N VAL A 64 17.22 -32.25 0.60
CA VAL A 64 17.32 -31.07 1.47
C VAL A 64 18.42 -31.17 2.53
N ARG A 65 18.76 -32.39 2.98
CA ARG A 65 19.88 -32.62 3.91
C ARG A 65 21.23 -32.06 3.47
N GLU A 66 21.40 -31.71 2.18
CA GLU A 66 22.64 -31.12 1.68
C GLU A 66 22.78 -29.62 1.99
N VAL A 67 21.69 -28.95 2.38
CA VAL A 67 21.65 -27.50 2.60
C VAL A 67 21.14 -27.09 3.99
N ILE A 68 20.84 -28.04 4.87
CA ILE A 68 20.30 -27.72 6.20
C ILE A 68 21.32 -27.01 7.10
N ASN A 69 20.81 -26.17 7.99
CA ASN A 69 21.52 -25.78 9.20
C ASN A 69 21.33 -26.86 10.28
N GLU A 70 22.39 -27.60 10.58
CA GLU A 70 22.41 -28.70 11.57
C GLU A 70 22.49 -28.21 13.03
N ASP A 71 22.82 -26.94 13.26
CA ASP A 71 22.90 -26.34 14.61
C ASP A 71 21.92 -25.16 14.75
N PRO A 72 20.60 -25.35 14.60
CA PRO A 72 19.63 -24.29 14.86
C PRO A 72 19.40 -24.11 16.36
N LEU A 73 18.82 -22.97 16.74
CA LEU A 73 18.30 -22.81 18.10
C LEU A 73 17.07 -23.72 18.26
N VAL A 74 17.00 -24.45 19.38
CA VAL A 74 15.89 -25.35 19.72
C VAL A 74 15.56 -25.23 21.20
N LEU A 75 14.32 -25.55 21.57
CA LEU A 75 13.86 -25.68 22.96
C LEU A 75 13.58 -27.15 23.29
N ARG A 76 13.52 -27.51 24.58
CA ARG A 76 13.22 -28.90 25.01
C ARG A 76 12.06 -28.96 26.00
N THR A 77 11.20 -29.97 25.85
CA THR A 77 9.99 -30.16 26.69
C THR A 77 10.28 -30.59 28.12
N SER A 78 11.47 -31.16 28.37
CA SER A 78 11.93 -31.62 29.69
C SER A 78 11.93 -30.55 30.77
N ASP A 79 11.81 -29.29 30.39
CA ASP A 79 12.17 -28.15 31.23
C ASP A 79 10.96 -27.31 31.69
N GLY A 80 9.74 -27.61 31.25
CA GLY A 80 8.50 -26.99 31.76
C GLY A 80 8.15 -25.62 31.14
N ALA A 81 6.85 -25.32 31.07
CA ALA A 81 6.30 -24.18 30.31
C ALA A 81 6.76 -22.79 30.80
N GLU A 82 6.97 -22.61 32.11
CA GLU A 82 7.49 -21.34 32.68
C GLU A 82 9.01 -21.17 32.49
N ALA A 83 9.74 -22.21 32.09
CA ALA A 83 11.20 -22.18 31.96
C ALA A 83 11.72 -21.97 30.52
N LEU A 84 10.88 -22.09 29.49
CA LEU A 84 11.31 -22.01 28.08
C LEU A 84 11.93 -20.65 27.72
N SER A 85 11.48 -19.55 28.36
CA SER A 85 12.04 -18.21 28.17
C SER A 85 13.41 -17.96 28.79
N ASP A 86 13.85 -18.81 29.73
CA ASP A 86 15.15 -18.68 30.41
C ASP A 86 16.22 -19.61 29.81
N GLN A 87 15.86 -20.42 28.82
CA GLN A 87 16.74 -21.42 28.20
C GLN A 87 17.58 -20.86 27.05
N LEU A 88 17.14 -19.76 26.45
CA LEU A 88 17.81 -19.15 25.31
C LEU A 88 18.63 -17.95 25.79
N SER A 89 19.94 -18.05 25.61
CA SER A 89 20.83 -16.91 25.83
C SER A 89 20.44 -15.77 24.90
N ALA A 90 20.10 -14.62 25.47
CA ALA A 90 19.81 -13.41 24.70
C ALA A 90 20.97 -13.05 23.74
N GLU A 91 22.22 -13.32 24.12
CA GLU A 91 23.37 -13.12 23.23
C GLU A 91 23.35 -14.06 22.02
N ASP A 92 22.96 -15.33 22.20
CA ASP A 92 22.93 -16.31 21.11
C ASP A 92 21.75 -16.08 20.17
N VAL A 93 20.60 -15.64 20.71
CA VAL A 93 19.47 -15.17 19.88
C VAL A 93 19.87 -13.91 19.12
N GLN A 94 20.49 -12.92 19.78
CA GLN A 94 20.96 -11.69 19.13
C GLN A 94 22.01 -11.90 18.04
N ARG A 95 22.81 -12.98 18.11
CA ARG A 95 23.74 -13.37 17.04
C ARG A 95 23.04 -13.95 15.82
N ARG A 96 21.85 -14.53 16.02
CA ARG A 96 21.09 -15.27 15.01
C ARG A 96 19.83 -14.52 14.53
N THR A 97 19.53 -13.36 15.12
CA THR A 97 18.42 -12.48 14.73
C THR A 97 18.87 -11.04 14.56
N SER A 98 18.32 -10.35 13.56
CA SER A 98 18.52 -8.91 13.44
C SER A 98 17.75 -8.14 14.53
N VAL A 99 18.03 -6.85 14.68
CA VAL A 99 17.54 -5.99 15.78
C VAL A 99 16.01 -6.02 15.97
N HIS A 100 15.25 -6.37 14.93
CA HIS A 100 13.78 -6.30 14.89
C HIS A 100 13.12 -7.64 14.50
N GLU A 101 13.88 -8.74 14.45
CA GLU A 101 13.35 -10.05 14.03
C GLU A 101 12.97 -10.95 15.21
N VAL A 102 11.90 -11.72 14.99
CA VAL A 102 11.47 -12.82 15.84
C VAL A 102 11.93 -14.12 15.17
N LEU A 103 12.55 -15.02 15.95
CA LEU A 103 13.01 -16.31 15.44
C LEU A 103 11.97 -17.39 15.72
N MET A 104 11.62 -18.18 14.70
CA MET A 104 10.86 -19.41 14.91
C MET A 104 11.82 -20.55 15.22
N ILE A 105 11.57 -21.30 16.29
CA ILE A 105 12.44 -22.38 16.76
C ILE A 105 11.64 -23.66 17.06
N PRO A 106 12.19 -24.84 16.75
CA PRO A 106 11.58 -26.11 17.12
C PRO A 106 11.64 -26.38 18.63
N VAL A 107 10.56 -26.94 19.16
CA VAL A 107 10.52 -27.52 20.51
C VAL A 107 10.60 -29.04 20.38
N LEU A 108 11.61 -29.63 21.02
CA LEU A 108 11.93 -31.05 20.93
C LEU A 108 11.56 -31.80 22.21
N ASP A 109 11.05 -33.01 22.07
CA ASP A 109 10.90 -33.94 23.18
C ASP A 109 12.24 -34.60 23.59
N GLU A 110 12.18 -35.47 24.59
CA GLU A 110 13.31 -36.26 25.09
C GLU A 110 13.92 -37.23 24.04
N ASN A 111 13.22 -37.46 22.92
CA ASN A 111 13.62 -38.34 21.81
C ASN A 111 14.05 -37.56 20.56
N ASP A 112 14.27 -36.24 20.68
CA ASP A 112 14.57 -35.31 19.57
C ASP A 112 13.47 -35.23 18.50
N ARG A 113 12.21 -35.43 18.89
CA ARG A 113 11.06 -35.24 18.01
C ARG A 113 10.46 -33.87 18.21
N ILE A 114 10.07 -33.23 17.12
CA ILE A 114 9.41 -31.94 17.16
C ILE A 114 7.99 -32.15 17.71
N VAL A 115 7.67 -31.45 18.78
CA VAL A 115 6.32 -31.48 19.38
C VAL A 115 5.52 -30.21 19.06
N GLU A 116 6.21 -29.08 18.92
CA GLU A 116 5.63 -27.79 18.59
C GLU A 116 6.72 -26.85 18.06
N LEU A 117 6.32 -25.65 17.62
CA LEU A 117 7.22 -24.57 17.25
C LEU A 117 6.91 -23.35 18.11
N GLU A 118 7.96 -22.64 18.49
CA GLU A 118 7.85 -21.43 19.28
C GLU A 118 8.49 -20.23 18.60
N TYR A 119 7.96 -19.05 18.88
CA TYR A 119 8.52 -17.79 18.40
C TYR A 119 9.29 -17.13 19.53
N VAL A 120 10.51 -16.72 19.28
CA VAL A 120 11.37 -16.11 20.30
C VAL A 120 11.81 -14.74 19.87
N ASN A 121 11.61 -13.76 20.74
CA ASN A 121 12.09 -12.41 20.51
C ASN A 121 13.60 -12.31 20.75
N ARG A 122 14.19 -11.17 20.43
CA ARG A 122 15.63 -10.91 20.58
C ARG A 122 16.16 -10.98 22.04
N GLU A 123 15.28 -11.03 23.02
CA GLU A 123 15.62 -11.14 24.44
C GLU A 123 15.61 -12.61 24.93
N GLY A 124 15.36 -13.57 24.04
CA GLY A 124 15.24 -15.00 24.39
C GLY A 124 13.87 -15.38 24.94
N ARG A 125 12.90 -14.46 24.93
CA ARG A 125 11.56 -14.73 25.45
C ARG A 125 10.68 -15.39 24.41
N VAL A 126 10.11 -16.52 24.80
CA VAL A 126 9.04 -17.20 24.07
C VAL A 126 7.81 -16.29 24.01
N LEU A 127 7.38 -16.01 22.79
CA LEU A 127 6.17 -15.27 22.47
C LEU A 127 5.00 -16.27 22.44
N THR A 128 4.62 -16.77 23.61
CA THR A 128 3.43 -17.64 23.74
C THR A 128 2.23 -16.91 23.11
N ASN A 129 1.55 -17.56 22.16
CA ASN A 129 0.47 -16.99 21.33
C ASN A 129 0.87 -15.95 20.27
N ARG A 130 1.82 -16.27 19.39
CA ARG A 130 1.60 -15.86 17.99
C ARG A 130 0.74 -16.93 17.35
N THR A 131 -0.58 -16.82 17.34
CA THR A 131 -1.42 -17.36 16.26
C THR A 131 -0.95 -16.74 14.92
N ALA A 132 -1.42 -17.24 13.76
CA ALA A 132 -1.25 -16.50 12.50
C ALA A 132 -1.59 -15.02 12.77
N ALA A 133 -0.84 -14.08 12.17
CA ALA A 133 -0.91 -12.64 12.41
C ALA A 133 -2.24 -12.25 13.07
N ASP A 134 -2.20 -11.98 14.39
CA ASP A 134 -3.41 -11.77 15.16
C ASP A 134 -4.29 -10.76 14.41
N PRO A 135 -5.46 -11.15 13.88
CA PRO A 135 -6.33 -10.25 13.13
C PRO A 135 -6.85 -9.10 14.02
N THR A 136 -6.57 -9.16 15.33
CA THR A 136 -6.83 -8.13 16.33
C THR A 136 -5.59 -7.33 16.74
N ARG A 137 -4.41 -7.59 16.16
CA ARG A 137 -3.22 -6.74 16.37
C ARG A 137 -3.53 -5.37 15.79
N ASN A 138 -3.83 -4.42 16.67
CA ASN A 138 -4.04 -3.04 16.29
C ASN A 138 -2.80 -2.57 15.51
N VAL A 139 -2.99 -2.23 14.23
CA VAL A 139 -1.98 -1.56 13.43
C VAL A 139 -1.46 -0.37 14.25
N GLN A 140 -0.16 -0.30 14.53
CA GLN A 140 0.43 0.83 15.25
C GLN A 140 1.31 1.66 14.32
N THR A 141 2.13 0.98 13.51
CA THR A 141 3.04 1.64 12.56
C THR A 141 2.56 1.48 11.14
N VAL A 142 2.35 2.59 10.44
CA VAL A 142 1.93 2.63 9.03
C VAL A 142 3.02 3.26 8.18
N LEU A 143 3.48 2.54 7.17
CA LEU A 143 4.30 3.11 6.10
C LEU A 143 3.38 3.69 5.02
N VAL A 144 3.54 4.96 4.69
CA VAL A 144 2.86 5.63 3.58
C VAL A 144 3.88 5.92 2.48
N ILE A 145 3.85 5.12 1.41
CA ILE A 145 4.67 5.37 0.21
C ILE A 145 3.97 6.45 -0.62
N GLY A 146 4.65 7.56 -0.91
CA GLY A 146 4.04 8.75 -1.51
C GLY A 146 3.36 9.68 -0.50
N GLY A 147 3.78 9.63 0.78
CA GLY A 147 3.19 10.39 1.87
C GLY A 147 3.37 11.91 1.80
N ALA A 148 4.30 12.43 0.97
CA ALA A 148 4.43 13.88 0.76
C ALA A 148 3.45 14.41 -0.31
N GLY A 149 2.76 13.52 -1.03
CA GLY A 149 1.84 13.85 -2.11
C GLY A 149 0.48 14.44 -1.69
N TYR A 150 -0.41 14.59 -2.67
CA TYR A 150 -1.72 15.24 -2.48
C TYR A 150 -2.61 14.52 -1.45
N ILE A 151 -2.85 13.22 -1.63
CA ILE A 151 -3.58 12.38 -0.67
C ILE A 151 -2.68 12.10 0.55
N GLY A 152 -1.42 11.73 0.30
CA GLY A 152 -0.49 11.28 1.32
C GLY A 152 -0.28 12.29 2.44
N SER A 153 -0.23 13.58 2.11
CA SER A 153 -0.07 14.63 3.12
C SER A 153 -1.29 14.74 4.04
N VAL A 154 -2.50 14.57 3.51
CA VAL A 154 -3.74 14.54 4.30
C VAL A 154 -3.81 13.26 5.13
N LEU A 155 -3.55 12.10 4.52
CA LEU A 155 -3.55 10.81 5.19
C LEU A 155 -2.54 10.75 6.34
N SER A 156 -1.30 11.21 6.13
CA SER A 156 -0.25 11.18 7.16
C SER A 156 -0.64 12.00 8.39
N ARG A 157 -1.32 13.15 8.21
CA ARG A 157 -1.87 13.94 9.32
C ARG A 157 -2.95 13.17 10.07
N ARG A 158 -3.95 12.66 9.34
CA ARG A 158 -5.07 11.94 9.95
C ARG A 158 -4.61 10.68 10.69
N LEU A 159 -3.61 9.97 10.18
CA LEU A 159 -2.99 8.84 10.88
C LEU A 159 -2.29 9.28 12.19
N LEU A 160 -1.51 10.37 12.16
CA LEU A 160 -0.91 10.90 13.39
C LEU A 160 -1.95 11.35 14.41
N GLU A 161 -3.04 11.97 13.96
CA GLU A 161 -4.19 12.39 14.80
C GLU A 161 -4.91 11.18 15.41
N ALA A 162 -5.09 10.09 14.64
CA ALA A 162 -5.68 8.83 15.09
C ALA A 162 -4.74 8.02 16.00
N GLY A 163 -3.47 8.41 16.12
CA GLY A 163 -2.56 7.88 17.12
C GLY A 163 -1.45 6.96 16.59
N TYR A 164 -1.40 6.74 15.27
CA TYR A 164 -0.42 5.88 14.63
C TYR A 164 1.01 6.46 14.69
N GLU A 165 2.00 5.56 14.64
CA GLU A 165 3.35 5.87 14.18
C GLU A 165 3.34 5.88 12.65
N VAL A 166 3.76 6.99 12.05
CA VAL A 166 3.68 7.20 10.60
C VAL A 166 5.07 7.33 10.03
N ARG A 167 5.39 6.44 9.09
CA ARG A 167 6.60 6.52 8.27
C ARG A 167 6.21 6.92 6.88
N VAL A 168 6.89 7.90 6.29
CA VAL A 168 6.68 8.32 4.92
C VAL A 168 7.90 7.95 4.10
N LEU A 169 7.69 7.17 3.03
CA LEU A 169 8.70 6.96 1.99
C LEU A 169 8.32 7.82 0.78
N ASP A 170 9.15 8.81 0.44
CA ASP A 170 8.89 9.71 -0.68
C ASP A 170 10.20 10.24 -1.28
N SER A 171 10.24 10.39 -2.61
CA SER A 171 11.40 10.97 -3.30
C SER A 171 11.38 12.49 -3.30
N LEU A 172 10.32 13.10 -2.76
CA LEU A 172 10.07 14.54 -2.73
C LEU A 172 10.06 15.18 -4.11
N LEU A 173 9.68 14.40 -5.13
CA LEU A 173 9.54 14.84 -6.52
C LEU A 173 8.70 16.12 -6.66
N TYR A 174 7.65 16.25 -5.83
CA TYR A 174 6.78 17.44 -5.80
C TYR A 174 7.06 18.37 -4.60
N GLY A 175 8.22 18.22 -3.97
CA GLY A 175 8.64 18.96 -2.78
C GLY A 175 8.10 18.40 -1.46
N ARG A 176 8.65 18.92 -0.36
CA ARG A 176 8.33 18.46 1.01
C ARG A 176 7.25 19.25 1.74
N HIS A 177 6.76 20.35 1.15
CA HIS A 177 5.88 21.30 1.82
C HIS A 177 4.60 20.66 2.38
N GLY A 178 4.12 19.59 1.74
CA GLY A 178 2.94 18.84 2.19
C GLY A 178 3.09 18.21 3.57
N ILE A 179 4.32 17.91 4.02
CA ILE A 179 4.61 17.21 5.27
C ILE A 179 5.58 17.98 6.18
N GLU A 180 5.96 19.20 5.80
CA GLU A 180 6.98 19.97 6.52
C GLU A 180 6.60 20.23 7.99
N ALA A 181 5.32 20.49 8.25
CA ALA A 181 4.78 20.65 9.59
C ALA A 181 4.78 19.35 10.44
N LEU A 182 5.05 18.18 9.85
CA LEU A 182 5.04 16.88 10.53
C LEU A 182 6.44 16.44 10.93
N LEU A 183 7.50 17.07 10.42
CA LEU A 183 8.88 16.63 10.61
C LEU A 183 9.33 16.63 12.07
N ASP A 184 8.76 17.53 12.88
CA ASP A 184 9.05 17.66 14.31
C ASP A 184 8.11 16.81 15.19
N HIS A 185 7.21 16.00 14.61
CA HIS A 185 6.27 15.19 15.36
C HIS A 185 6.94 13.88 15.82
N ASP A 186 6.89 13.56 17.12
CA ASP A 186 7.61 12.42 17.73
C ASP A 186 7.28 11.04 17.12
N ARG A 187 6.07 10.88 16.57
CA ARG A 187 5.59 9.66 15.89
C ARG A 187 5.72 9.70 14.36
N PHE A 188 6.40 10.68 13.80
CA PHE A 188 6.56 10.84 12.35
C PHE A 188 8.01 10.58 11.94
N THR A 189 8.21 9.85 10.85
CA THR A 189 9.54 9.65 10.25
C THR A 189 9.45 9.81 8.74
N LEU A 190 10.34 10.62 8.17
CA LEU A 190 10.53 10.73 6.73
C LEU A 190 11.75 9.90 6.30
N ILE A 191 11.51 9.00 5.35
CA ILE A 191 12.52 8.25 4.62
C ILE A 191 12.55 8.84 3.22
N GLU A 192 13.49 9.78 3.00
CA GLU A 192 13.67 10.40 1.70
C GLU A 192 14.38 9.44 0.75
N GLY A 193 13.67 8.98 -0.28
CA GLY A 193 14.23 8.10 -1.29
C GLY A 193 13.20 7.59 -2.29
N ASP A 194 13.69 6.86 -3.29
CA ASP A 194 12.87 6.41 -4.41
C ASP A 194 12.29 5.02 -4.15
N MET A 195 10.98 4.87 -4.32
CA MET A 195 10.27 3.60 -4.15
C MET A 195 10.64 2.51 -5.17
N ARG A 196 11.44 2.84 -6.20
CA ARG A 196 12.06 1.86 -7.11
C ARG A 196 13.36 1.27 -6.54
N THR A 197 13.89 1.83 -5.46
CA THR A 197 15.13 1.40 -4.83
C THR A 197 14.86 0.39 -3.73
N ILE A 198 15.36 -0.83 -3.91
CA ILE A 198 15.13 -1.96 -2.99
C ILE A 198 15.51 -1.59 -1.55
N ASP A 199 16.70 -1.01 -1.33
CA ASP A 199 17.20 -0.70 0.01
C ASP A 199 16.28 0.26 0.77
N THR A 200 15.79 1.30 0.10
CA THR A 200 14.89 2.30 0.71
C THR A 200 13.51 1.71 0.99
N VAL A 201 13.01 0.84 0.12
CA VAL A 201 11.72 0.15 0.33
C VAL A 201 11.83 -0.84 1.50
N VAL A 202 12.93 -1.58 1.61
CA VAL A 202 13.21 -2.48 2.75
C VAL A 202 13.32 -1.69 4.05
N GLU A 203 14.01 -0.54 4.04
CA GLU A 203 14.11 0.35 5.20
C GLU A 203 12.72 0.82 5.66
N GLY A 204 11.86 1.24 4.73
CA GLY A 204 10.49 1.67 5.04
C GLY A 204 9.62 0.56 5.61
N ILE A 205 9.69 -0.65 5.03
CA ILE A 205 8.82 -1.77 5.40
C ILE A 205 9.25 -2.42 6.72
N ARG A 206 10.54 -2.41 7.06
CA ARG A 206 11.06 -3.08 8.24
C ARG A 206 10.39 -2.56 9.52
N GLY A 207 9.59 -3.41 10.17
CA GLY A 207 8.89 -3.09 11.42
C GLY A 207 7.62 -2.25 11.24
N ALA A 208 7.14 -2.06 10.01
CA ALA A 208 5.79 -1.55 9.77
C ALA A 208 4.75 -2.66 10.01
N ASP A 209 3.56 -2.29 10.48
CA ASP A 209 2.44 -3.23 10.63
C ASP A 209 1.52 -3.23 9.39
N ALA A 210 1.48 -2.10 8.67
CA ALA A 210 0.74 -1.95 7.43
C ALA A 210 1.45 -1.00 6.45
N VAL A 211 1.18 -1.18 5.16
CA VAL A 211 1.65 -0.29 4.09
C VAL A 211 0.47 0.30 3.35
N VAL A 212 0.47 1.62 3.18
CA VAL A 212 -0.40 2.34 2.25
C VAL A 212 0.43 2.84 1.07
N HIS A 213 0.18 2.30 -0.12
CA HIS A 213 0.94 2.62 -1.32
C HIS A 213 0.19 3.63 -2.19
N LEU A 214 0.55 4.92 -2.03
CA LEU A 214 0.02 6.05 -2.82
C LEU A 214 0.98 6.49 -3.94
N GLY A 215 2.25 6.10 -3.85
CA GLY A 215 3.29 6.49 -4.79
C GLY A 215 2.96 6.09 -6.23
N ALA A 216 2.92 7.07 -7.12
CA ALA A 216 2.68 6.90 -8.56
C ALA A 216 2.95 8.21 -9.31
N LEU A 217 3.21 8.10 -10.61
CA LEU A 217 3.03 9.19 -11.57
C LEU A 217 1.55 9.23 -11.98
N VAL A 218 0.85 10.27 -11.54
CA VAL A 218 -0.61 10.38 -11.63
C VAL A 218 -1.03 11.48 -12.60
N GLY A 219 -1.94 11.11 -13.51
CA GLY A 219 -2.55 11.98 -14.53
C GLY A 219 -2.09 11.62 -15.94
N ASP A 220 -3.02 11.57 -16.89
CA ASP A 220 -2.71 11.14 -18.27
C ASP A 220 -1.63 12.02 -18.93
N PRO A 221 -1.65 13.37 -18.79
CA PRO A 221 -0.56 14.20 -19.32
C PRO A 221 0.78 13.88 -18.67
N ALA A 222 0.83 13.69 -17.34
CA ALA A 222 2.07 13.41 -16.62
C ALA A 222 2.66 12.04 -17.00
N SER A 223 1.81 11.01 -17.04
CA SER A 223 2.20 9.62 -17.34
C SER A 223 2.61 9.39 -18.81
N SER A 224 2.15 10.24 -19.73
CA SER A 224 2.50 10.12 -21.15
C SER A 224 3.82 10.81 -21.52
N ILE A 225 4.41 11.62 -20.62
CA ILE A 225 5.74 12.23 -20.83
C ILE A 225 6.81 11.15 -20.99
N ASP A 226 6.80 10.14 -20.11
CA ASP A 226 7.78 9.08 -20.07
C ASP A 226 7.10 7.76 -19.68
N SER A 227 6.80 6.94 -20.71
CA SER A 227 6.09 5.68 -20.52
C SER A 227 6.90 4.65 -19.74
N GLN A 228 8.24 4.67 -19.87
CA GLN A 228 9.10 3.73 -19.17
C GLN A 228 9.12 4.06 -17.67
N LYS A 229 9.34 5.32 -17.30
CA LYS A 229 9.27 5.74 -15.89
C LYS A 229 7.89 5.50 -15.29
N THR A 230 6.84 5.68 -16.07
CA THR A 230 5.47 5.36 -15.64
C THR A 230 5.33 3.89 -15.31
N LEU A 231 5.84 2.97 -16.14
CA LEU A 231 5.81 1.54 -15.84
C LEU A 231 6.68 1.20 -14.61
N GLU A 232 7.87 1.77 -14.51
CA GLU A 232 8.76 1.58 -13.38
C GLU A 232 8.12 2.01 -12.06
N MET A 233 7.49 3.18 -12.01
CA MET A 233 6.86 3.70 -10.80
C MET A 233 5.49 3.09 -10.53
N ASN A 234 4.63 3.00 -11.54
CA ASN A 234 3.23 2.65 -11.30
C ASN A 234 3.00 1.14 -11.23
N TYR A 235 3.93 0.32 -11.71
CA TYR A 235 3.82 -1.15 -11.69
C TYR A 235 5.00 -1.82 -11.00
N HIS A 236 6.23 -1.64 -11.48
CA HIS A 236 7.39 -2.38 -10.93
C HIS A 236 7.71 -2.03 -9.48
N ALA A 237 7.62 -0.75 -9.09
CA ALA A 237 7.80 -0.36 -7.69
C ALA A 237 6.69 -0.89 -6.77
N VAL A 238 5.45 -0.99 -7.28
CA VAL A 238 4.32 -1.54 -6.53
C VAL A 238 4.54 -3.02 -6.25
N THR A 239 4.92 -3.80 -7.27
CA THR A 239 5.19 -5.24 -7.10
C THR A 239 6.42 -5.48 -6.25
N LEU A 240 7.47 -4.65 -6.36
CA LEU A 240 8.63 -4.68 -5.47
C LEU A 240 8.22 -4.47 -4.00
N ALA A 241 7.47 -3.42 -3.70
CA ALA A 241 7.00 -3.14 -2.35
C ALA A 241 6.13 -4.28 -1.80
N ALA A 242 5.22 -4.82 -2.61
CA ALA A 242 4.40 -5.97 -2.24
C ALA A 242 5.23 -7.22 -1.95
N SER A 243 6.24 -7.52 -2.77
CA SER A 243 7.13 -8.67 -2.55
C SER A 243 7.92 -8.54 -1.26
N ILE A 244 8.40 -7.32 -0.96
CA ILE A 244 9.11 -7.04 0.29
C ILE A 244 8.17 -7.10 1.50
N CYS A 245 6.92 -6.63 1.38
CA CYS A 245 5.91 -6.77 2.43
C CYS A 245 5.65 -8.24 2.74
N LYS A 246 5.42 -9.05 1.70
CA LYS A 246 5.21 -10.49 1.82
C LYS A 246 6.40 -11.18 2.49
N TYR A 247 7.63 -10.85 2.08
CA TYR A 247 8.85 -11.39 2.70
C TYR A 247 8.98 -11.01 4.18
N HIS A 248 8.62 -9.79 4.56
CA HIS A 248 8.64 -9.32 5.96
C HIS A 248 7.37 -9.61 6.74
N GLN A 249 6.42 -10.39 6.19
CA GLN A 249 5.13 -10.71 6.79
C GLN A 249 4.31 -9.47 7.21
N VAL A 250 4.46 -8.38 6.45
CA VAL A 250 3.58 -7.20 6.57
C VAL A 250 2.32 -7.50 5.78
N ASN A 251 1.32 -8.00 6.50
CA ASN A 251 0.14 -8.59 5.90
C ASN A 251 -0.77 -7.53 5.24
N ARG A 252 -1.01 -6.40 5.91
CA ARG A 252 -1.97 -5.39 5.44
C ARG A 252 -1.32 -4.43 4.44
N PHE A 253 -1.68 -4.56 3.15
CA PHE A 253 -1.18 -3.70 2.08
C PHE A 253 -2.32 -3.01 1.34
N ILE A 254 -2.47 -1.70 1.50
CA ILE A 254 -3.57 -0.95 0.89
C ILE A 254 -3.03 -0.16 -0.29
N PHE A 255 -3.56 -0.43 -1.49
CA PHE A 255 -3.10 0.17 -2.74
C PHE A 255 -4.09 1.21 -3.27
N ALA A 256 -3.57 2.40 -3.59
CA ALA A 256 -4.34 3.43 -4.27
C ALA A 256 -4.45 3.13 -5.77
N SER A 257 -5.61 2.67 -6.21
CA SER A 257 -6.00 2.59 -7.62
C SER A 257 -6.91 3.76 -8.01
N THR A 258 -7.67 3.63 -9.10
CA THR A 258 -8.49 4.71 -9.68
C THR A 258 -9.72 4.17 -10.38
N CYS A 259 -10.84 4.92 -10.37
CA CYS A 259 -11.98 4.63 -11.25
C CYS A 259 -11.68 4.87 -12.74
N SER A 260 -10.56 5.52 -13.10
CA SER A 260 -10.18 5.66 -14.52
C SER A 260 -9.91 4.33 -15.23
N VAL A 261 -9.81 3.21 -14.49
CA VAL A 261 -9.75 1.84 -15.04
C VAL A 261 -11.00 1.47 -15.83
N TYR A 262 -12.15 2.07 -15.51
CA TYR A 262 -13.40 1.90 -16.25
C TYR A 262 -13.39 2.63 -17.60
N GLY A 263 -12.61 3.71 -17.71
CA GLY A 263 -12.35 4.47 -18.94
C GLY A 263 -13.58 5.05 -19.62
N ARG A 264 -14.07 4.44 -20.72
CA ARG A 264 -15.28 4.90 -21.40
C ARG A 264 -16.35 3.82 -21.32
N ASP A 265 -17.47 4.16 -20.68
CA ASP A 265 -18.66 3.32 -20.70
C ASP A 265 -19.65 3.83 -21.76
N GLU A 266 -20.20 2.90 -22.54
CA GLU A 266 -21.16 3.21 -23.62
C GLU A 266 -22.62 2.96 -23.20
N ASN A 267 -22.84 2.37 -22.03
CA ASN A 267 -24.16 1.90 -21.58
C ASN A 267 -24.84 2.83 -20.56
N ASP A 268 -24.11 3.82 -20.01
CA ASP A 268 -24.56 4.77 -18.98
C ASP A 268 -25.02 4.09 -17.67
N ASP A 269 -24.49 2.89 -17.43
CA ASP A 269 -24.77 2.09 -16.23
C ASP A 269 -23.95 2.58 -15.03
N LEU A 270 -24.43 2.30 -13.82
CA LEU A 270 -23.63 2.45 -12.60
C LEU A 270 -22.63 1.30 -12.53
N LEU A 271 -21.35 1.62 -12.70
CA LEU A 271 -20.27 0.62 -12.72
C LEU A 271 -19.90 0.18 -11.31
N THR A 272 -19.81 -1.13 -11.10
CA THR A 272 -19.38 -1.75 -9.84
C THR A 272 -17.95 -2.29 -9.98
N GLU A 273 -17.38 -2.82 -8.92
CA GLU A 273 -16.05 -3.44 -8.95
C GLU A 273 -15.98 -4.67 -9.86
N ALA A 274 -17.14 -5.30 -10.14
CA ALA A 274 -17.30 -6.42 -11.07
C ALA A 274 -17.51 -5.99 -12.53
N SER A 275 -17.71 -4.70 -12.81
CA SER A 275 -17.87 -4.20 -14.17
C SER A 275 -16.59 -4.36 -15.00
N ALA A 276 -16.74 -4.47 -16.32
CA ALA A 276 -15.61 -4.58 -17.23
C ALA A 276 -14.72 -3.33 -17.18
N LEU A 277 -13.41 -3.54 -17.31
CA LEU A 277 -12.41 -2.47 -17.33
C LEU A 277 -12.09 -2.10 -18.78
N ASN A 278 -12.05 -0.81 -19.10
CA ASN A 278 -11.84 -0.29 -20.45
C ASN A 278 -10.85 0.90 -20.45
N PRO A 279 -9.58 0.69 -20.06
CA PRO A 279 -8.64 1.78 -19.81
C PRO A 279 -8.28 2.56 -21.10
N VAL A 280 -8.42 3.88 -21.04
CA VAL A 280 -8.09 4.78 -22.17
C VAL A 280 -6.71 5.45 -22.06
N SER A 281 -5.95 5.16 -20.99
CA SER A 281 -4.62 5.75 -20.77
C SER A 281 -3.61 4.75 -20.24
N LEU A 282 -2.31 5.08 -20.38
CA LEU A 282 -1.23 4.29 -19.80
C LEU A 282 -1.35 4.24 -18.27
N TYR A 283 -1.70 5.35 -17.64
CA TYR A 283 -1.96 5.42 -16.20
C TYR A 283 -3.00 4.37 -15.77
N ALA A 284 -4.17 4.33 -16.42
CA ALA A 284 -5.21 3.35 -16.11
C ALA A 284 -4.75 1.91 -16.34
N LYS A 285 -4.01 1.64 -17.42
CA LYS A 285 -3.44 0.31 -17.70
C LYS A 285 -2.48 -0.16 -16.60
N THR A 286 -1.53 0.68 -16.20
CA THR A 286 -0.57 0.33 -15.13
C THR A 286 -1.25 0.09 -13.79
N LYS A 287 -2.36 0.77 -13.50
CA LYS A 287 -3.17 0.50 -12.30
C LYS A 287 -3.83 -0.88 -12.38
N ILE A 288 -4.45 -1.24 -13.50
CA ILE A 288 -5.04 -2.57 -13.70
C ILE A 288 -3.99 -3.67 -13.55
N GLU A 289 -2.82 -3.52 -14.17
CA GLU A 289 -1.71 -4.49 -14.06
C GLU A 289 -1.24 -4.64 -12.60
N SER A 290 -1.21 -3.54 -11.84
CA SER A 290 -0.88 -3.57 -10.42
C SER A 290 -1.96 -4.24 -9.57
N GLU A 291 -3.24 -3.96 -9.83
CA GLU A 291 -4.35 -4.63 -9.15
C GLU A 291 -4.26 -6.15 -9.32
N GLN A 292 -4.05 -6.60 -10.55
CA GLN A 292 -3.92 -8.03 -10.87
C GLN A 292 -2.73 -8.65 -10.15
N ALA A 293 -1.53 -8.05 -10.27
CA ALA A 293 -0.34 -8.59 -9.64
C ALA A 293 -0.46 -8.66 -8.11
N LEU A 294 -1.04 -7.63 -7.48
CA LEU A 294 -1.26 -7.63 -6.03
C LEU A 294 -2.23 -8.75 -5.61
N LEU A 295 -3.37 -8.88 -6.29
CA LEU A 295 -4.37 -9.91 -5.99
C LEU A 295 -3.83 -11.33 -6.23
N GLU A 296 -2.99 -11.53 -7.25
CA GLU A 296 -2.32 -12.82 -7.51
C GLU A 296 -1.28 -13.17 -6.44
N MET A 297 -0.70 -12.18 -5.76
CA MET A 297 0.25 -12.39 -4.67
C MET A 297 -0.42 -12.68 -3.32
N ALA A 298 -1.73 -12.49 -3.23
CA ALA A 298 -2.49 -12.60 -1.98
C ALA A 298 -2.47 -14.03 -1.43
N ASP A 299 -2.18 -14.16 -0.14
CA ASP A 299 -2.24 -15.41 0.62
C ASP A 299 -2.38 -15.12 2.13
N ALA A 300 -2.14 -16.12 2.98
CA ALA A 300 -2.26 -15.96 4.42
C ALA A 300 -1.30 -14.92 5.05
N ASN A 301 -0.23 -14.55 4.34
CA ASN A 301 0.81 -13.62 4.81
C ASN A 301 0.79 -12.27 4.09
N PHE A 302 -0.07 -12.12 3.08
CA PHE A 302 -0.21 -10.89 2.31
C PHE A 302 -1.69 -10.69 1.89
N SER A 303 -2.32 -9.70 2.50
CA SER A 303 -3.70 -9.28 2.32
C SER A 303 -3.74 -7.90 1.66
N PRO A 304 -3.72 -7.83 0.32
CA PRO A 304 -3.86 -6.58 -0.39
C PRO A 304 -5.31 -6.10 -0.38
N THR A 305 -5.51 -4.79 -0.24
CA THR A 305 -6.81 -4.12 -0.42
C THR A 305 -6.65 -3.04 -1.49
N ILE A 306 -7.51 -3.05 -2.50
CA ILE A 306 -7.42 -2.15 -3.64
C ILE A 306 -8.50 -1.08 -3.54
N LEU A 307 -8.09 0.19 -3.55
CA LEU A 307 -9.02 1.33 -3.49
C LEU A 307 -9.06 2.08 -4.82
N ARG A 308 -10.11 1.88 -5.62
CA ARG A 308 -10.37 2.60 -6.88
C ARG A 308 -10.96 3.97 -6.58
N MET A 309 -10.09 4.97 -6.50
CA MET A 309 -10.47 6.34 -6.18
C MET A 309 -11.27 7.01 -7.30
N ALA A 310 -12.40 7.63 -6.95
CA ALA A 310 -13.09 8.61 -7.78
C ALA A 310 -12.23 9.85 -8.06
N THR A 311 -12.75 10.80 -8.83
CA THR A 311 -12.02 12.04 -9.14
C THR A 311 -11.86 12.87 -7.86
N ILE A 312 -10.62 12.97 -7.37
CA ILE A 312 -10.35 13.61 -6.09
C ILE A 312 -10.37 15.13 -6.25
N TYR A 313 -10.93 15.84 -5.27
CA TYR A 313 -10.90 17.30 -5.16
C TYR A 313 -10.65 17.76 -3.71
N GLY A 314 -10.57 19.06 -3.48
CA GLY A 314 -10.52 19.65 -2.13
C GLY A 314 -9.18 20.28 -1.75
N LEU A 315 -9.13 20.86 -0.55
CA LEU A 315 -7.93 21.49 -0.03
C LEU A 315 -6.96 20.44 0.51
N SER A 316 -5.68 20.54 0.13
CA SER A 316 -4.60 19.69 0.63
C SER A 316 -3.35 20.51 0.95
N PRO A 317 -2.60 20.17 2.00
CA PRO A 317 -1.31 20.80 2.30
C PRO A 317 -0.27 20.65 1.18
N ARG A 318 -0.35 19.58 0.38
CA ARG A 318 0.26 19.55 -0.96
C ARG A 318 -0.84 19.80 -1.97
N MET A 319 -1.11 21.05 -2.34
CA MET A 319 -2.18 21.34 -3.31
C MET A 319 -1.92 20.81 -4.71
N ARG A 320 -3.03 20.44 -5.37
CA ARG A 320 -3.09 20.10 -6.79
C ARG A 320 -4.15 20.96 -7.47
N PHE A 321 -3.70 22.08 -8.03
CA PHE A 321 -4.54 22.93 -8.87
C PHE A 321 -4.62 22.40 -10.31
N ASP A 322 -4.07 21.23 -10.62
CA ASP A 322 -4.25 20.55 -11.91
C ASP A 322 -5.46 19.60 -11.96
N LEU A 323 -6.25 19.54 -10.88
CA LEU A 323 -7.49 18.75 -10.79
C LEU A 323 -8.71 19.63 -11.10
N VAL A 324 -9.73 19.08 -11.77
CA VAL A 324 -10.85 19.83 -12.37
C VAL A 324 -11.56 20.75 -11.38
N VAL A 325 -12.06 20.24 -10.26
CA VAL A 325 -12.74 21.08 -9.25
C VAL A 325 -11.80 22.15 -8.71
N ASN A 326 -10.55 21.78 -8.41
CA ASN A 326 -9.57 22.68 -7.80
C ASN A 326 -9.16 23.81 -8.75
N ILE A 327 -8.90 23.51 -10.03
CA ILE A 327 -8.51 24.53 -11.02
C ILE A 327 -9.66 25.48 -11.33
N LEU A 328 -10.88 24.95 -11.45
CA LEU A 328 -12.06 25.76 -11.72
C LEU A 328 -12.37 26.68 -10.55
N THR A 329 -12.24 26.18 -9.32
CA THR A 329 -12.39 27.00 -8.09
C THR A 329 -11.35 28.13 -8.04
N ALA A 330 -10.08 27.82 -8.34
CA ALA A 330 -9.03 28.83 -8.35
C ALA A 330 -9.23 29.89 -9.45
N LYS A 331 -9.65 29.49 -10.66
CA LYS A 331 -9.98 30.43 -11.73
C LYS A 331 -11.20 31.30 -11.42
N ALA A 332 -12.24 30.70 -10.83
CA ALA A 332 -13.42 31.43 -10.40
C ALA A 332 -13.05 32.55 -9.40
N HIS A 333 -12.13 32.27 -8.48
CA HIS A 333 -11.62 33.25 -7.52
C HIS A 333 -10.74 34.33 -8.17
N GLU A 334 -9.74 33.92 -8.96
CA GLU A 334 -8.68 34.82 -9.43
C GLU A 334 -9.05 35.63 -10.67
N THR A 335 -9.84 35.06 -11.59
CA THR A 335 -10.18 35.69 -12.87
C THR A 335 -11.67 35.94 -13.06
N GLY A 336 -12.53 35.29 -12.25
CA GLY A 336 -13.98 35.34 -12.43
C GLY A 336 -14.48 34.43 -13.55
N ASP A 337 -13.67 33.45 -13.99
CA ASP A 337 -14.03 32.56 -15.10
C ASP A 337 -14.12 31.10 -14.62
N VAL A 338 -15.17 30.40 -15.06
CA VAL A 338 -15.36 28.96 -14.85
C VAL A 338 -15.38 28.26 -16.21
N PRO A 339 -14.22 27.88 -16.77
CA PRO A 339 -14.16 27.26 -18.09
C PRO A 339 -14.59 25.79 -18.05
N VAL A 340 -15.73 25.47 -18.64
CA VAL A 340 -16.29 24.12 -18.72
C VAL A 340 -15.96 23.50 -20.09
N PHE A 341 -15.12 22.48 -20.09
CA PHE A 341 -14.71 21.75 -21.29
C PHE A 341 -15.60 20.51 -21.52
N GLY A 342 -16.26 20.46 -22.66
CA GLY A 342 -17.37 19.52 -22.91
C GLY A 342 -18.60 19.91 -22.10
N GLY A 343 -19.11 18.98 -21.29
CA GLY A 343 -20.14 19.24 -20.30
C GLY A 343 -21.01 18.02 -19.99
N ASN A 344 -21.18 17.09 -20.93
CA ASN A 344 -22.08 15.95 -20.76
C ASN A 344 -21.41 14.72 -20.13
N GLN A 345 -20.09 14.67 -20.14
CA GLN A 345 -19.33 13.56 -19.60
C GLN A 345 -19.44 13.48 -18.08
N PHE A 346 -19.67 12.26 -17.57
CA PHE A 346 -19.82 11.99 -16.14
C PHE A 346 -18.46 11.74 -15.47
N ARG A 347 -18.30 12.25 -14.25
CA ARG A 347 -17.22 11.90 -13.33
C ARG A 347 -17.79 11.61 -11.95
N PRO A 348 -17.42 10.48 -11.32
CA PRO A 348 -17.57 10.36 -9.88
C PRO A 348 -16.55 11.28 -9.18
N ASN A 349 -16.92 11.87 -8.05
CA ASN A 349 -16.06 12.75 -7.28
C ASN A 349 -15.95 12.32 -5.82
N VAL A 350 -14.81 12.61 -5.18
CA VAL A 350 -14.59 12.38 -3.75
C VAL A 350 -13.65 13.45 -3.19
N HIS A 351 -13.95 13.96 -1.99
CA HIS A 351 -13.06 14.92 -1.35
C HIS A 351 -11.77 14.23 -0.86
N VAL A 352 -10.63 14.91 -0.89
CA VAL A 352 -9.33 14.35 -0.48
C VAL A 352 -9.30 13.89 0.97
N ALA A 353 -10.04 14.59 1.85
CA ALA A 353 -10.20 14.19 3.24
C ALA A 353 -10.95 12.85 3.38
N ASP A 354 -12.02 12.66 2.61
CA ASP A 354 -12.85 11.46 2.65
C ASP A 354 -12.12 10.29 2.00
N ALA A 355 -11.39 10.54 0.90
CA ALA A 355 -10.47 9.57 0.30
C ALA A 355 -9.37 9.13 1.27
N ALA A 356 -8.83 10.04 2.09
CA ALA A 356 -7.91 9.67 3.17
C ALA A 356 -8.60 8.84 4.28
N GLY A 357 -9.89 9.10 4.54
CA GLY A 357 -10.72 8.33 5.46
C GLY A 357 -10.82 6.86 5.05
N ALA A 358 -11.10 6.60 3.78
CA ALA A 358 -11.20 5.22 3.27
C ALA A 358 -9.94 4.37 3.55
N PHE A 359 -8.74 4.96 3.51
CA PHE A 359 -7.52 4.24 3.89
C PHE A 359 -7.50 3.90 5.38
N ILE A 360 -7.95 4.81 6.24
CA ILE A 360 -8.03 4.60 7.69
C ILE A 360 -9.08 3.53 8.00
N ASP A 361 -10.24 3.59 7.36
CA ASP A 361 -11.31 2.60 7.54
C ASP A 361 -10.81 1.21 7.13
N CYS A 362 -10.07 1.10 6.02
CA CYS A 362 -9.41 -0.14 5.63
C CYS A 362 -8.27 -0.58 6.57
N LEU A 363 -7.63 0.33 7.30
CA LEU A 363 -6.63 -0.03 8.31
C LEU A 363 -7.28 -0.56 9.60
N GLU A 364 -8.41 0.02 9.98
CA GLU A 364 -9.15 -0.28 11.21
C GLU A 364 -10.09 -1.49 11.05
N ALA A 365 -10.56 -1.78 9.84
CA ALA A 365 -11.44 -2.90 9.57
C ALA A 365 -10.79 -4.26 9.87
N PRO A 366 -11.58 -5.27 10.30
CA PRO A 366 -11.11 -6.65 10.37
C PRO A 366 -10.49 -7.07 9.04
N ILE A 367 -9.31 -7.71 9.10
CA ILE A 367 -8.55 -8.02 7.87
C ILE A 367 -9.35 -8.89 6.88
N ASN A 368 -10.23 -9.75 7.39
CA ASN A 368 -11.08 -10.62 6.57
C ASN A 368 -12.13 -9.86 5.76
N ASP A 369 -12.48 -8.64 6.17
CA ASP A 369 -13.48 -7.82 5.48
C ASP A 369 -12.84 -7.00 4.34
N VAL A 370 -11.50 -6.92 4.29
CA VAL A 370 -10.76 -6.10 3.32
C VAL A 370 -9.70 -6.85 2.53
N SER A 371 -9.32 -8.06 2.96
CA SER A 371 -8.29 -8.86 2.29
C SER A 371 -8.76 -9.30 0.91
N SER A 372 -7.93 -9.04 -0.10
CA SER A 372 -8.22 -9.34 -1.52
C SER A 372 -9.46 -8.63 -2.06
N GLU A 373 -9.95 -7.61 -1.35
CA GLU A 373 -11.09 -6.82 -1.77
C GLU A 373 -10.66 -5.65 -2.67
N VAL A 374 -11.54 -5.35 -3.62
CA VAL A 374 -11.49 -4.12 -4.42
C VAL A 374 -12.70 -3.28 -4.02
N PHE A 375 -12.47 -2.00 -3.72
CA PHE A 375 -13.52 -1.04 -3.40
C PHE A 375 -13.42 0.17 -4.31
N ASN A 376 -14.55 0.58 -4.88
CA ASN A 376 -14.72 1.92 -5.40
C ASN A 376 -14.80 2.89 -4.21
N VAL A 377 -14.07 4.01 -4.27
CA VAL A 377 -14.03 5.01 -3.18
C VAL A 377 -14.53 6.35 -3.68
N GLY A 378 -15.65 6.80 -3.11
CA GLY A 378 -16.38 7.99 -3.54
C GLY A 378 -17.83 7.91 -3.08
N SER A 379 -18.72 8.62 -3.77
CA SER A 379 -20.14 8.63 -3.43
C SER A 379 -20.99 8.43 -4.68
N THR A 380 -22.00 7.56 -4.58
CA THR A 380 -22.94 7.30 -5.67
C THR A 380 -23.71 8.58 -6.05
N GLU A 381 -23.95 9.46 -5.07
CA GLU A 381 -24.62 10.75 -5.25
C GLU A 381 -23.71 11.81 -5.90
N GLN A 382 -22.38 11.63 -5.88
CA GLN A 382 -21.41 12.56 -6.45
C GLN A 382 -20.93 12.15 -7.86
N ASN A 383 -21.77 11.42 -8.60
CA ASN A 383 -21.62 11.20 -10.03
C ASN A 383 -22.21 12.39 -10.80
N TYR A 384 -21.37 13.38 -11.10
CA TYR A 384 -21.78 14.61 -11.76
C TYR A 384 -21.29 14.68 -13.19
N ARG A 385 -22.06 15.33 -14.04
CA ARG A 385 -21.57 15.86 -15.31
C ARG A 385 -20.61 17.01 -15.07
N ILE A 386 -19.63 17.20 -15.96
CA ILE A 386 -18.71 18.34 -15.86
C ILE A 386 -19.44 19.69 -15.92
N ALA A 387 -20.56 19.78 -16.64
CA ALA A 387 -21.44 20.95 -16.61
C ALA A 387 -21.95 21.25 -15.20
N GLU A 388 -22.46 20.24 -14.49
CA GLU A 388 -22.99 20.38 -13.13
C GLU A 388 -21.89 20.77 -12.13
N VAL A 389 -20.67 20.25 -12.32
CA VAL A 389 -19.49 20.68 -11.55
C VAL A 389 -19.21 22.17 -11.75
N GLY A 390 -19.23 22.65 -13.00
CA GLY A 390 -19.05 24.07 -13.31
C GLY A 390 -20.13 24.96 -12.69
N GLU A 391 -21.38 24.52 -12.74
CA GLU A 391 -22.52 25.21 -12.13
C GLU A 391 -22.38 25.30 -10.60
N MET A 392 -22.08 24.20 -9.92
CA MET A 392 -21.84 24.19 -8.47
C MET A 392 -20.69 25.12 -8.04
N ILE A 393 -19.63 25.20 -8.86
CA ILE A 393 -18.52 26.11 -8.61
C ILE A 393 -18.98 27.56 -8.80
N ALA A 394 -19.70 27.87 -9.89
CA ALA A 394 -20.21 29.23 -10.13
C ALA A 394 -21.16 29.71 -9.02
N GLU A 395 -21.95 28.82 -8.40
CA GLU A 395 -22.77 29.15 -7.23
C GLU A 395 -21.93 29.60 -6.01
N CYS A 396 -20.70 29.10 -5.88
CA CYS A 396 -19.77 29.52 -4.82
C CYS A 396 -19.11 30.89 -5.09
N PHE A 397 -19.15 31.34 -6.35
CA PHE A 397 -18.57 32.60 -6.83
C PHE A 397 -19.60 33.39 -7.65
N PRO A 398 -20.53 34.13 -7.00
CA PRO A 398 -21.62 34.82 -7.69
C PRO A 398 -21.19 35.86 -8.74
N GLU A 399 -19.95 36.33 -8.68
CA GLU A 399 -19.37 37.26 -9.64
C GLU A 399 -18.68 36.56 -10.82
N ALA A 400 -18.46 35.25 -10.73
CA ALA A 400 -17.83 34.46 -11.79
C ALA A 400 -18.85 34.05 -12.86
N SER A 401 -18.36 33.86 -14.09
CA SER A 401 -19.17 33.44 -15.23
C SER A 401 -18.65 32.15 -15.84
N ILE A 402 -19.58 31.30 -16.29
CA ILE A 402 -19.23 30.01 -16.93
C ILE A 402 -18.88 30.26 -18.40
N GLU A 403 -17.69 29.83 -18.80
CA GLU A 403 -17.24 29.81 -20.19
C GLU A 403 -17.37 28.40 -20.77
N TRP A 404 -18.26 28.21 -21.74
CA TRP A 404 -18.52 26.89 -22.32
C TRP A 404 -17.59 26.59 -23.51
N HIS A 405 -16.90 25.46 -23.44
CA HIS A 405 -16.01 24.93 -24.48
C HIS A 405 -16.45 23.52 -24.93
N PRO A 406 -17.60 23.39 -25.62
CA PRO A 406 -18.21 22.10 -25.95
C PRO A 406 -17.38 21.22 -26.88
N GLU A 407 -16.45 21.79 -27.64
CA GLU A 407 -15.59 21.09 -28.59
C GLU A 407 -14.46 20.27 -27.96
N ASN A 408 -14.18 20.45 -26.66
CA ASN A 408 -13.05 19.85 -25.95
C ASN A 408 -13.54 18.83 -24.89
N GLU A 409 -14.21 17.77 -25.33
CA GLU A 409 -14.72 16.72 -24.45
C GLU A 409 -13.65 15.66 -24.15
N ASP A 410 -13.47 15.31 -22.88
CA ASP A 410 -12.63 14.19 -22.44
C ASP A 410 -13.30 12.87 -22.84
N GLU A 411 -12.55 11.96 -23.45
CA GLU A 411 -13.06 10.67 -23.95
C GLU A 411 -13.63 9.76 -22.85
N ARG A 412 -13.23 9.96 -21.60
CA ARG A 412 -13.80 9.23 -20.47
C ARG A 412 -15.17 9.78 -20.14
N SER A 413 -16.09 8.88 -19.86
CA SER A 413 -17.39 9.18 -19.25
C SER A 413 -17.88 7.91 -18.58
N TYR A 414 -18.12 7.97 -17.28
CA TYR A 414 -18.57 6.82 -16.50
C TYR A 414 -19.21 7.28 -15.19
N ARG A 415 -20.12 6.45 -14.69
CA ARG A 415 -20.76 6.60 -13.39
C ARG A 415 -20.42 5.36 -12.56
N VAL A 416 -20.24 5.53 -11.26
CA VAL A 416 -19.73 4.47 -10.40
C VAL A 416 -20.66 4.28 -9.21
N ASP A 417 -20.91 3.02 -8.88
CA ASP A 417 -21.58 2.58 -7.67
C ASP A 417 -20.54 2.40 -6.55
N PHE A 418 -20.83 2.98 -5.38
CA PHE A 418 -19.97 2.96 -4.20
C PHE A 418 -20.58 2.17 -3.03
N SER A 419 -21.70 1.46 -3.25
CA SER A 419 -22.45 0.76 -2.19
C SER A 419 -21.63 -0.32 -1.48
N LYS A 420 -20.64 -0.91 -2.16
CA LYS A 420 -19.79 -1.96 -1.58
C LYS A 420 -18.94 -1.44 -0.42
N ILE A 421 -18.27 -0.30 -0.59
CA ILE A 421 -17.45 0.27 0.50
C ILE A 421 -18.31 0.78 1.64
N GLU A 422 -19.44 1.43 1.32
CA GLU A 422 -20.42 1.91 2.30
C GLU A 422 -20.91 0.76 3.19
N SER A 423 -21.35 -0.35 2.57
CA SER A 423 -21.90 -1.50 3.31
C SER A 423 -20.87 -2.36 4.03
N THR A 424 -19.62 -2.38 3.57
CA THR A 424 -18.56 -3.21 4.16
C THR A 424 -17.83 -2.50 5.29
N LEU A 425 -17.58 -1.19 5.14
CA LEU A 425 -16.73 -0.42 6.06
C LEU A 425 -17.47 0.66 6.85
N ASP A 426 -18.79 0.80 6.65
CA ASP A 426 -19.57 1.96 7.15
C ASP A 426 -18.96 3.30 6.68
N TYR A 427 -18.35 3.27 5.49
CA TYR A 427 -17.71 4.43 4.88
C TYR A 427 -18.78 5.44 4.46
N ASP A 428 -18.61 6.70 4.89
CA ASP A 428 -19.48 7.80 4.52
C ASP A 428 -18.67 8.98 3.96
N VAL A 429 -19.27 9.71 3.03
CA VAL A 429 -18.67 10.88 2.39
C VAL A 429 -19.26 12.14 3.02
N GLU A 430 -18.46 12.83 3.83
CA GLU A 430 -18.90 13.99 4.59
C GLU A 430 -18.90 15.29 3.76
N ARG A 431 -18.12 15.36 2.67
CA ARG A 431 -17.89 16.61 1.92
C ARG A 431 -18.41 16.55 0.50
N THR A 432 -18.91 17.70 0.07
CA THR A 432 -19.44 17.96 -1.25
C THR A 432 -18.56 18.94 -2.03
N ILE A 433 -18.76 19.04 -3.34
CA ILE A 433 -18.01 19.99 -4.19
C ILE A 433 -18.12 21.42 -3.65
N PRO A 434 -19.30 21.94 -3.25
CA PRO A 434 -19.42 23.23 -2.58
C PRO A 434 -18.56 23.38 -1.31
N ASP A 435 -18.39 22.32 -0.51
CA ASP A 435 -17.51 22.37 0.67
C ASP A 435 -16.05 22.55 0.25
N GLY A 436 -15.57 21.72 -0.69
CA GLY A 436 -14.22 21.86 -1.24
C GLY A 436 -13.98 23.22 -1.90
N CYS A 437 -14.99 23.78 -2.57
CA CYS A 437 -14.92 25.12 -3.14
C CYS A 437 -14.71 26.19 -2.06
N ARG A 438 -15.46 26.10 -0.95
CA ARG A 438 -15.33 27.03 0.18
C ARG A 438 -13.97 26.91 0.85
N GLU A 439 -13.48 25.70 1.10
CA GLU A 439 -12.15 25.47 1.70
C GLU A 439 -11.03 26.08 0.84
N ILE A 440 -11.08 25.87 -0.48
CA ILE A 440 -10.08 26.41 -1.40
C ILE A 440 -10.20 27.93 -1.51
N LYS A 441 -11.41 28.47 -1.59
CA LYS A 441 -11.67 29.91 -1.61
C LYS A 441 -11.09 30.59 -0.38
N GLU A 442 -11.41 30.10 0.81
CA GLU A 442 -10.89 30.62 2.08
C GLU A 442 -9.36 30.59 2.08
N ALA A 443 -8.74 29.50 1.60
CA ALA A 443 -7.29 29.40 1.55
C ALA A 443 -6.63 30.38 0.56
N LEU A 444 -7.30 30.70 -0.55
CA LEU A 444 -6.85 31.73 -1.51
C LEU A 444 -6.99 33.14 -0.93
N GLU A 445 -8.11 33.44 -0.28
CA GLU A 445 -8.34 34.72 0.41
C GLU A 445 -7.32 34.95 1.53
N GLU A 446 -6.91 33.90 2.24
CA GLU A 446 -5.85 33.91 3.26
C GLU A 446 -4.43 34.00 2.66
N SER A 447 -4.30 34.04 1.33
CA SER A 447 -3.01 34.07 0.62
C SER A 447 -2.10 32.88 0.97
N ARG A 448 -2.68 31.71 1.27
CA ARG A 448 -1.91 30.47 1.53
C ARG A 448 -1.21 29.95 0.27
N PHE A 449 -1.67 30.38 -0.90
CA PHE A 449 -1.07 30.09 -2.20
C PHE A 449 -0.76 31.41 -2.90
N SER A 450 0.53 31.71 -3.08
CA SER A 450 0.95 32.98 -3.70
C SER A 450 0.59 33.09 -5.19
N ASP A 451 0.62 31.97 -5.90
CA ASP A 451 0.24 31.85 -7.32
C ASP A 451 -0.20 30.41 -7.58
N TYR A 452 -1.51 30.18 -7.78
CA TYR A 452 -2.05 28.84 -8.01
C TYR A 452 -1.55 28.18 -9.31
N THR A 453 -0.97 28.97 -10.24
CA THR A 453 -0.47 28.48 -11.53
C THR A 453 0.96 27.95 -11.48
N ASP A 454 1.65 28.16 -10.35
CA ASP A 454 3.01 27.68 -10.09
C ASP A 454 3.13 26.18 -10.43
N PRO A 455 4.17 25.77 -11.19
CA PRO A 455 4.41 24.38 -11.54
C PRO A 455 4.31 23.39 -10.37
N ARG A 456 4.66 23.79 -9.14
CA ARG A 456 4.62 22.93 -7.95
C ARG A 456 3.24 22.34 -7.64
N TYR A 457 2.17 23.02 -8.06
CA TYR A 457 0.78 22.59 -7.87
C TYR A 457 0.23 21.76 -9.04
N SER A 458 1.06 21.45 -10.04
CA SER A 458 0.69 20.61 -11.18
C SER A 458 1.70 19.50 -11.35
N ASN A 459 1.23 18.25 -11.33
CA ASN A 459 2.12 17.11 -11.53
C ASN A 459 2.76 17.16 -12.91
N TYR A 460 1.96 17.48 -13.94
CA TYR A 460 2.42 17.60 -15.31
C TYR A 460 3.50 18.67 -15.47
N LYS A 461 3.22 19.91 -15.01
CA LYS A 461 4.17 21.02 -15.17
C LYS A 461 5.47 20.78 -14.39
N THR A 462 5.39 20.18 -13.20
CA THR A 462 6.59 19.81 -12.43
C THR A 462 7.49 18.89 -13.27
N LEU A 463 6.93 17.79 -13.79
CA LEU A 463 7.66 16.82 -14.60
C LEU A 463 8.16 17.36 -15.94
N GLU A 464 7.41 18.26 -16.58
CA GLU A 464 7.83 18.91 -17.83
C GLU A 464 8.99 19.89 -17.61
N SER A 465 8.96 20.63 -16.49
CA SER A 465 9.98 21.63 -16.16
C SER A 465 11.31 21.01 -15.72
N ASP A 466 11.26 19.81 -15.14
CA ASP A 466 12.41 19.13 -14.60
C ASP A 466 13.02 18.17 -15.63
N ARG A 467 14.16 18.51 -16.23
CA ARG A 467 14.78 17.69 -17.29
C ARG A 467 15.37 16.37 -16.76
N HIS A 468 15.52 16.22 -15.44
CA HIS A 468 15.94 14.99 -14.77
C HIS A 468 15.29 14.88 -13.37
N PRO A 469 14.00 14.50 -13.28
CA PRO A 469 13.27 14.47 -12.00
C PRO A 469 13.71 13.33 -11.05
N PHE A 470 14.70 12.54 -11.45
CA PHE A 470 15.22 11.42 -10.68
C PHE A 470 16.75 11.44 -10.72
N PRO A 471 17.43 11.08 -9.62
CA PRO A 471 18.88 10.88 -9.64
C PRO A 471 19.25 9.87 -10.73
N SER A 472 20.37 10.09 -11.42
CA SER A 472 20.95 9.06 -12.29
C SER A 472 21.26 7.84 -11.42
N THR A 473 20.67 6.69 -11.74
CA THR A 473 20.91 5.39 -11.09
C THR A 473 22.39 5.07 -10.97
#